data_AF-A0A4R7KU66-F1
#
_entry.id   AF-A0A4R7KU66-F1
#
_cell.length_a   1.000
_cell.length_b   1.000
_cell.length_c   1.000
_cell.angle_alpha   90.00
_cell.angle_beta   90.00
_cell.angle_gamma   90.00
#
_symmetry.space_group_name_H-M   'P 1'
#
loop_
_entity.id
_entity.type
_entity.pdbx_description
1 polymer ?
#
loop_
_entity_poly.entity_id
_entity_poly.type
_entity_poly.pdbx_seq_one_letter_code
_entity_poly.pdbx_strand_id
1 'polypeptide(L)' 'MVRILSEKGRKIVIDYLERNHMESTFLIGNVIEFGLENNMEKRRCGDYYGYLKGERLRGILSFYNVGSCIL' A
#
# COMPACT_ATOMS: atom_id res chain seq x y z
N MET A 1 15.12 4.91 -1.66
CA MET A 1 15.13 3.66 -2.43
C MET A 1 13.72 3.09 -2.44
N VAL A 2 13.27 2.59 -3.60
CA VAL A 2 11.95 1.94 -3.72
C VAL A 2 12.08 0.46 -3.39
N ARG A 3 11.16 -0.09 -2.59
CA ARG A 3 11.09 -1.53 -2.26
C ARG A 3 9.65 -2.00 -2.28
N ILE A 4 9.44 -3.27 -2.64
CA ILE A 4 8.13 -3.91 -2.46
C ILE A 4 7.83 -4.03 -0.95
N LEU A 5 6.60 -3.72 -0.58
CA LEU A 5 6.05 -3.87 0.75
C LEU A 5 5.29 -5.19 0.81
N SER A 6 5.37 -5.85 1.95
CA SER A 6 4.74 -7.16 2.23
C SER A 6 4.16 -7.14 3.64
N GLU A 7 3.40 -8.16 4.00
CA GLU A 7 2.84 -8.28 5.35
C GLU A 7 3.92 -8.31 6.45
N LYS A 8 5.15 -8.74 6.13
CA LYS A 8 6.30 -8.64 7.05
C LYS A 8 6.58 -7.20 7.51
N GLY A 9 6.26 -6.21 6.67
CA GLY A 9 6.45 -4.79 6.93
C GLY A 9 5.20 -4.05 7.39
N ARG A 10 4.08 -4.76 7.68
CA ARG A 10 2.76 -4.15 7.92
C ARG A 10 2.80 -3.00 8.93
N LYS A 11 3.52 -3.16 10.04
CA LYS A 11 3.62 -2.13 11.08
C LYS A 11 4.13 -0.79 10.52
N ILE A 12 5.22 -0.82 9.74
CA ILE A 12 5.82 0.40 9.16
C ILE A 12 4.84 1.09 8.19
N VAL A 13 4.03 0.29 7.49
CA VAL A 13 3.01 0.79 6.57
C VAL A 13 1.87 1.45 7.33
N ILE A 14 1.30 0.78 8.34
CA ILE A 14 0.23 1.36 9.17
C ILE A 14 0.70 2.65 9.85
N ASP A 15 1.88 2.64 10.46
CA ASP A 15 2.48 3.83 11.09
C ASP A 15 2.64 4.99 10.08
N TYR A 16 2.92 4.69 8.80
CA TYR A 16 2.99 5.70 7.76
C TYR A 16 1.62 6.23 7.37
N LEU A 17 0.64 5.34 7.16
CA LEU A 17 -0.71 5.72 6.75
C LEU A 17 -1.40 6.56 7.84
N GLU A 18 -1.27 6.20 9.11
CA GLU A 18 -1.84 6.99 10.22
C GLU A 18 -1.25 8.39 10.31
N ARG A 19 0.07 8.54 10.11
CA ARG A 19 0.72 9.87 10.08
C ARG A 19 0.31 10.74 8.89
N ASN A 20 -0.25 10.15 7.83
CA ASN A 20 -0.69 10.83 6.62
C ASN A 20 -2.16 10.47 6.31
N HIS A 21 -2.99 10.45 7.36
CA HIS A 21 -4.32 9.84 7.32
C HIS A 21 -5.23 10.42 6.22
N MET A 22 -5.20 11.74 6.03
CA MET A 22 -6.04 12.43 5.04
C MET A 22 -5.65 12.04 3.61
N GLU A 23 -4.37 12.05 3.28
CA GLU A 23 -3.87 11.73 1.94
C GLU A 23 -3.96 10.23 1.63
N SER A 24 -4.02 9.39 2.67
CA SER A 24 -3.92 7.95 2.54
C SER A 24 -5.20 7.18 2.88
N THR A 25 -6.34 7.85 3.04
CA THR A 25 -7.62 7.24 3.40
C THR A 25 -7.99 6.06 2.49
N PHE A 26 -7.80 6.19 1.16
CA PHE A 26 -8.05 5.08 0.22
C PHE A 26 -7.10 3.89 0.40
N LEU A 27 -5.83 4.14 0.76
CA LEU A 27 -4.85 3.08 1.04
C LEU A 27 -5.15 2.37 2.36
N ILE A 28 -5.59 3.10 3.39
CA ILE A 28 -5.94 2.54 4.70
C ILE A 28 -7.01 1.46 4.54
N GLY A 29 -8.11 1.76 3.85
CA GLY A 29 -9.19 0.81 3.61
C GLY A 29 -8.69 -0.46 2.90
N ASN A 30 -7.88 -0.29 1.85
CA ASN A 30 -7.38 -1.45 1.10
C ASN A 30 -6.39 -2.30 1.90
N VAL A 31 -5.48 -1.69 2.66
CA VAL A 31 -4.51 -2.43 3.48
C VAL A 31 -5.19 -3.16 4.65
N ILE A 32 -6.22 -2.56 5.26
CA ILE A 32 -6.96 -3.20 6.35
C ILE A 32 -7.74 -4.42 5.82
N GLU A 33 -8.48 -4.25 4.73
CA GLU A 33 -9.40 -5.27 4.20
C GLU A 33 -8.71 -6.34 3.35
N PHE A 34 -7.73 -5.97 2.54
CA PHE A 34 -7.10 -6.86 1.55
C PHE A 34 -5.64 -7.20 1.86
N GLY A 35 -5.02 -6.50 2.80
CA GLY A 35 -3.61 -6.69 3.14
C GLY A 35 -2.63 -6.13 2.10
N LEU A 36 -1.37 -6.52 2.26
CA LEU A 36 -0.22 -6.09 1.47
C LEU A 36 0.30 -7.16 0.50
N GLU A 37 -0.20 -8.40 0.59
CA GLU A 37 0.12 -9.43 -0.39
C GLU A 37 -0.87 -9.37 -1.56
N ASN A 38 -0.34 -9.33 -2.78
CA ASN A 38 -1.18 -9.31 -3.95
C ASN A 38 -1.81 -10.70 -4.21
N ASN A 39 -3.13 -10.73 -4.38
CA ASN A 39 -3.86 -11.87 -4.93
C ASN A 39 -4.54 -11.42 -6.23
N MET A 40 -3.98 -11.85 -7.36
CA MET A 40 -4.43 -11.45 -8.71
C MET A 40 -5.89 -11.82 -9.02
N GLU A 41 -6.47 -12.79 -8.33
CA GLU A 41 -7.87 -13.19 -8.51
C GLU A 41 -8.86 -12.31 -7.74
N LYS A 42 -8.37 -11.49 -6.81
CA LYS A 42 -9.19 -10.62 -5.96
C LYS A 42 -9.06 -9.16 -6.38
N ARG A 43 -10.20 -8.53 -6.65
CA ARG A 43 -10.27 -7.08 -6.88
C ARG A 43 -9.79 -6.32 -5.65
N ARG A 44 -9.15 -5.17 -5.86
CA ARG A 44 -8.63 -4.26 -4.81
C ARG A 44 -7.45 -4.80 -3.97
N CYS A 45 -7.08 -6.08 -4.09
CA CYS A 45 -5.71 -6.50 -3.78
C CYS A 45 -4.74 -5.79 -4.73
N GLY A 46 -3.46 -5.68 -4.36
CA GLY A 46 -2.49 -5.01 -5.20
C GLY A 46 -1.07 -5.13 -4.69
N ASP A 47 -0.14 -4.71 -5.53
CA ASP A 47 1.26 -4.57 -5.16
C ASP A 47 1.51 -3.17 -4.58
N TYR A 48 2.27 -3.13 -3.50
CA TYR A 48 2.60 -1.89 -2.79
C TYR A 48 4.11 -1.67 -2.82
N TYR A 49 4.54 -0.50 -3.29
CA TYR A 49 5.93 -0.09 -3.33
C TYR A 49 6.15 1.08 -2.39
N GLY A 50 7.07 0.92 -1.45
CA GLY A 50 7.46 1.97 -0.50
C GLY A 50 8.68 2.73 -0.99
N TYR A 51 8.65 4.06 -0.93
CA TYR A 51 9.84 4.90 -1.03
C TYR A 51 10.44 5.11 0.36
N LEU A 52 11.62 4.54 0.61
CA LEU A 52 12.35 4.67 1.87
C LEU A 52 13.48 5.70 1.76
N LYS A 53 13.61 6.57 2.77
CA LYS A 53 14.77 7.44 3.00
C LYS A 53 15.40 7.04 4.33
N GLY A 54 16.48 6.26 4.27
CA GLY A 54 16.98 5.50 5.43
C GLY A 54 15.98 4.40 5.81
N GLU A 55 15.68 4.27 7.10
CA GLU A 55 14.69 3.32 7.62
C GLU A 55 13.25 3.86 7.60
N ARG A 56 13.07 5.13 7.20
CA ARG A 56 11.76 5.78 7.23
C ARG A 56 11.05 5.65 5.89
N LEU A 57 9.84 5.09 5.93
CA LEU A 57 8.89 5.10 4.82
C LEU A 57 8.38 6.54 4.60
N ARG A 58 8.48 7.03 3.37
CA ARG A 58 8.16 8.42 2.98
C ARG A 58 7.05 8.51 1.94
N GLY A 59 6.80 7.44 1.20
CA GLY A 59 5.77 7.38 0.18
C GLY A 59 5.35 5.94 -0.07
N ILE A 60 4.11 5.75 -0.51
CA ILE A 60 3.60 4.46 -0.98
C ILE A 60 3.02 4.68 -2.38
N LEU A 61 3.37 3.80 -3.30
CA LEU A 61 2.76 3.67 -4.61
C LEU A 61 2.07 2.31 -4.65
N SER A 62 0.79 2.27 -5.01
CA SER A 62 0.01 1.04 -5.09
C SER A 62 -0.52 0.78 -6.49
N PHE A 63 -0.49 -0.49 -6.89
CA PHE A 63 -1.05 -0.99 -8.14
C PHE A 63 -2.10 -2.04 -7.80
N TYR A 64 -3.36 -1.64 -7.89
CA TYR A 64 -4.47 -2.51 -7.52
C TYR A 64 -4.96 -3.34 -8.71
N ASN A 65 -5.50 -4.52 -8.42
CA ASN A 65 -6.26 -5.36 -9.33
C ASN A 65 -7.67 -4.78 -9.55
N VAL A 66 -7.74 -3.51 -9.91
CA VAL A 66 -8.89 -2.93 -10.56
C VAL A 66 -8.57 -3.07 -12.05
N GLY A 67 -9.16 -4.07 -12.71
CA GLY A 67 -9.10 -4.15 -14.17
C GLY A 67 -9.45 -2.79 -14.78
N SER A 68 -8.93 -2.50 -15.98
CA SER A 68 -8.94 -1.19 -16.64
C SER A 68 -10.10 -0.25 -16.23
N CYS A 69 -9.89 0.56 -15.19
CA CYS A 69 -10.71 1.73 -14.93
C CYS A 69 -10.11 2.86 -15.77
N ILE A 70 -10.59 2.99 -17.00
CA ILE A 70 -10.39 4.20 -17.80
C ILE A 70 -11.38 5.22 -17.24
N LEU A 71 -10.87 6.32 -16.69
CA LEU A 71 -11.63 7.50 -16.35
C LEU A 71 -11.95 8.30 -17.62
#